data_AF-A0A956LN78-F1
#
_entry.id   AF-A0A956LN78-F1
#
_cell.length_a   1.000
_cell.length_b   1.000
_cell.length_c   1.000
_cell.angle_alpha   90.00
_cell.angle_beta   90.00
_cell.angle_gamma   90.00
#
_symmetry.space_group_name_H-M   'P 1'
#
loop_
_entity.id
_entity.type
_entity.pdbx_description
1 polymer ?
#
loop_
_entity_poly.entity_id
_entity_poly.type
_entity_poly.pdbx_seq_one_letter_code
_entity_poly.pdbx_strand_id
1 'polypeptide(L)'
;MDPERVDRLLVYAVACAAHHEPPRDELTREHLYKLVYLADLEHARGAGRGAGYTGARWVFGRRGPRCPALADRLDDALARAGAELRPPEPGLRRADAFALAGRELRDRLD
;
A
#
# COMPACT_ATOMS: atom_id res chain seq x y z
N MET A 1 9.97 8.21 -9.72
CA MET A 1 8.78 7.90 -8.90
C MET A 1 8.38 9.17 -8.19
N ASP A 2 7.10 9.51 -8.24
CA ASP A 2 6.49 10.65 -7.56
C ASP A 2 6.10 10.23 -6.13
N PRO A 3 6.77 10.75 -5.09
CA PRO A 3 6.55 10.32 -3.71
C PRO A 3 5.18 10.73 -3.16
N GLU A 4 4.58 11.80 -3.64
CA GLU A 4 3.26 12.25 -3.17
C GLU A 4 2.15 11.36 -3.71
N ARG A 5 2.28 10.92 -4.96
CA ARG A 5 1.34 9.97 -5.57
C ARG A 5 1.39 8.61 -4.91
N VAL A 6 2.58 8.14 -4.54
CA VAL A 6 2.77 6.91 -3.78
C VAL A 6 2.10 7.02 -2.41
N ASP A 7 2.38 8.07 -1.65
CA ASP A 7 1.77 8.29 -0.33
C ASP A 7 0.25 8.29 -0.39
N ARG A 8 -0.31 9.01 -1.37
CA ARG A 8 -1.75 9.07 -1.56
C ARG A 8 -2.36 7.69 -1.76
N LEU A 9 -1.72 6.84 -2.58
CA LEU A 9 -2.18 5.47 -2.80
C LEU A 9 -2.07 4.61 -1.54
N LEU A 10 -0.97 4.73 -0.80
CA LEU A 10 -0.75 3.95 0.42
C LEU A 10 -1.76 4.34 1.52
N VAL A 11 -1.93 5.64 1.77
CA VAL A 11 -2.93 6.16 2.71
C VAL A 11 -4.33 5.70 2.31
N TYR A 12 -4.69 5.84 1.03
CA TYR A 12 -6.00 5.41 0.54
C TYR A 12 -6.23 3.91 0.70
N ALA A 13 -5.27 3.07 0.28
CA ALA A 13 -5.37 1.62 0.39
C ALA A 13 -5.58 1.18 1.85
N VAL A 14 -4.84 1.79 2.75
CA VAL A 14 -4.88 1.49 4.17
C VAL A 14 -6.19 1.97 4.79
N ALA A 15 -6.66 3.18 4.45
CA ALA A 15 -7.99 3.65 4.83
C ALA A 15 -9.11 2.71 4.35
N CYS A 16 -9.09 2.29 3.07
CA CYS A 16 -10.08 1.35 2.54
C CYS A 16 -10.11 0.02 3.32
N ALA A 17 -8.94 -0.51 3.71
CA ALA A 17 -8.89 -1.71 4.53
C ALA A 17 -9.53 -1.52 5.91
N ALA A 18 -9.37 -0.34 6.52
CA ALA A 18 -9.99 0.00 7.80
C ALA A 18 -11.52 0.24 7.72
N HIS A 19 -12.05 0.57 6.54
CA HIS A 19 -13.50 0.77 6.33
C HIS A 19 -14.29 -0.53 6.10
N HIS A 20 -13.64 -1.67 5.87
CA HIS A 20 -14.35 -2.94 5.73
C HIS A 20 -14.83 -3.50 7.08
N GLU A 21 -16.11 -3.90 7.16
CA GLU A 21 -16.67 -4.64 8.30
C GLU A 21 -17.13 -6.05 7.86
N PRO A 22 -16.60 -7.13 8.47
CA PRO A 22 -15.47 -7.14 9.41
C PRO A 22 -14.18 -6.66 8.73
N PRO A 23 -13.18 -6.18 9.49
CA PRO A 23 -11.88 -5.81 8.94
C PRO A 23 -11.37 -6.95 8.06
N ARG A 24 -11.16 -6.68 6.77
CA ARG A 24 -10.56 -7.68 5.88
C ARG A 24 -9.11 -7.91 6.29
N ASP A 25 -8.63 -9.13 6.02
CA ASP A 25 -7.26 -9.60 6.23
C ASP A 25 -6.21 -8.48 6.13
N GLU A 26 -5.34 -8.42 7.13
CA GLU A 26 -4.35 -7.35 7.31
C GLU A 26 -3.54 -7.06 6.03
N LEU A 27 -3.36 -5.78 5.71
CA LEU A 27 -2.58 -5.37 4.55
C LEU A 27 -1.09 -5.57 4.85
N THR A 28 -0.53 -6.68 4.36
CA THR A 28 0.92 -6.89 4.38
C THR A 28 1.64 -5.92 3.45
N ARG A 29 2.96 -5.73 3.65
CA ARG A 29 3.81 -4.96 2.72
C ARG A 29 3.67 -5.44 1.27
N GLU A 30 3.54 -6.75 1.06
CA GLU A 30 3.40 -7.34 -0.26
C GLU A 30 2.07 -6.95 -0.93
N HIS A 31 0.98 -6.82 -0.17
CA HIS A 31 -0.29 -6.31 -0.69
C HIS A 31 -0.16 -4.87 -1.16
N LEU A 32 0.48 -4.01 -0.38
CA LEU A 32 0.69 -2.61 -0.74
C LEU A 32 1.53 -2.46 -2.01
N TYR A 33 2.59 -3.27 -2.16
CA TYR A 33 3.36 -3.33 -3.41
C TYR A 33 2.50 -3.65 -4.63
N LYS A 34 1.64 -4.66 -4.52
CA LYS A 34 0.73 -5.07 -5.60
C LYS A 34 -0.30 -3.99 -5.90
N LEU A 35 -0.82 -3.30 -4.89
CA LEU A 35 -1.78 -2.22 -5.07
C LEU A 35 -1.17 -1.01 -5.80
N VAL A 36 0.03 -0.58 -5.42
CA VAL A 36 0.73 0.50 -6.13
C VAL A 36 1.03 0.10 -7.58
N TYR A 37 1.43 -1.16 -7.80
CA TYR A 37 1.62 -1.68 -9.17
C TYR A 37 0.33 -1.68 -9.98
N LEU A 38 -0.79 -2.10 -9.41
CA LEU A 38 -2.09 -2.11 -10.10
C LEU A 38 -2.53 -0.70 -10.46
N ALA A 39 -2.30 0.29 -9.59
CA ALA A 39 -2.57 1.69 -9.91
C ALA A 39 -1.72 2.20 -11.08
N ASP A 40 -0.43 1.85 -11.11
CA ASP A 40 0.45 2.18 -12.24
C ASP A 40 0.00 1.50 -13.54
N LEU A 41 -0.34 0.21 -13.47
CA LEU A 41 -0.80 -0.57 -14.62
C LEU A 41 -2.10 -0.02 -15.19
N GLU A 42 -3.08 0.27 -14.33
CA GLU A 42 -4.37 0.80 -14.75
C GLU A 42 -4.23 2.19 -15.36
N HIS A 43 -3.43 3.06 -14.75
CA HIS A 43 -3.15 4.37 -15.32
C HIS A 43 -2.46 4.26 -16.67
N ALA A 44 -1.44 3.39 -16.80
CA ALA A 44 -0.73 3.18 -18.06
C ALA A 44 -1.64 2.64 -19.18
N ARG A 45 -2.59 1.76 -18.84
CA ARG A 45 -3.59 1.20 -19.78
C ARG A 45 -4.62 2.23 -20.23
N GLY A 46 -5.02 3.14 -19.35
CA GLY A 46 -6.01 4.17 -19.63
C GLY A 46 -5.36 5.52 -19.98
N ALA A 47 -5.49 6.47 -19.05
CA ALA A 47 -5.17 7.88 -19.25
C ALA A 47 -3.67 8.20 -19.40
N GLY A 48 -2.79 7.29 -19.01
CA GLY A 48 -1.35 7.51 -18.87
C GLY A 48 -0.52 7.35 -20.14
N ARG A 49 -1.13 6.95 -21.28
CA ARG A 49 -0.41 6.72 -22.55
C ARG A 49 0.82 5.81 -22.38
N GLY A 50 0.67 4.74 -21.61
CA GLY A 50 1.77 3.81 -21.28
C GLY A 50 2.65 4.23 -20.10
N ALA A 51 2.49 5.44 -19.54
CA ALA A 51 3.15 5.84 -18.31
C ALA A 51 2.35 5.42 -17.07
N GLY A 52 3.04 4.94 -16.03
CA GLY A 52 2.42 4.64 -14.74
C GLY A 52 2.09 5.89 -13.94
N TYR A 53 1.06 5.82 -13.08
CA TYR A 53 0.60 6.93 -12.25
C TYR A 53 1.70 7.50 -11.35
N THR A 54 2.43 6.64 -10.65
CA THR A 54 3.53 6.99 -9.74
C THR A 54 4.87 7.12 -10.45
N GLY A 55 4.99 6.60 -11.68
CA GLY A 55 6.27 6.51 -12.39
C GLY A 55 7.29 5.62 -11.66
N ALA A 56 6.83 4.60 -10.92
CA ALA A 56 7.69 3.60 -10.33
C ALA A 56 8.36 2.75 -11.44
N ARG A 57 9.65 2.44 -11.25
CA ARG A 57 10.37 1.54 -12.15
C ARG A 57 10.22 0.12 -11.63
N TRP A 58 9.30 -0.62 -12.23
CA TRP A 58 8.96 -1.98 -11.83
C TRP A 58 9.96 -3.00 -12.37
N VAL A 59 10.34 -3.94 -11.51
CA VAL A 59 11.05 -5.16 -11.86
C VAL A 59 10.24 -6.36 -11.37
N PHE A 60 10.23 -7.46 -12.14
CA PHE A 60 9.43 -8.63 -11.80
C PHE A 60 10.33 -9.75 -11.29
N GLY A 61 10.14 -10.11 -10.02
CA GLY A 61 10.82 -11.24 -9.39
C GLY A 61 9.86 -12.42 -9.18
N ARG A 62 10.35 -13.48 -8.53
CA ARG A 62 9.56 -14.69 -8.22
C ARG A 62 8.28 -14.43 -7.40
N ARG A 63 8.21 -13.31 -6.67
CA ARG A 63 7.06 -12.91 -5.84
C ARG A 63 6.26 -11.74 -6.42
N GLY A 64 6.42 -11.49 -7.72
CA GLY A 64 5.69 -10.44 -8.43
C GLY A 64 6.44 -9.12 -8.56
N PRO A 65 5.72 -7.99 -8.73
CA PRO A 65 6.30 -6.69 -9.02
C PRO A 65 7.05 -6.14 -7.79
N ARG A 66 8.22 -5.56 -8.04
CA ARG A 66 9.04 -4.89 -7.05
C ARG A 66 9.54 -3.56 -7.59
N CYS A 67 9.83 -2.66 -6.67
CA CYS A 67 10.46 -1.38 -6.92
C CYS A 67 11.29 -1.06 -5.67
N PRO A 68 12.63 -1.04 -5.75
CA PRO A 68 13.49 -0.76 -4.59
C PRO A 68 13.15 0.57 -3.93
N ALA A 69 12.94 1.63 -4.72
CA ALA A 69 12.58 2.95 -4.23
C ALA A 69 11.22 3.00 -3.49
N LEU A 70 10.33 2.02 -3.74
CA LEU A 70 9.06 1.91 -3.02
C LEU A 70 9.24 1.30 -1.62
N ALA A 71 10.28 0.50 -1.40
CA ALA A 71 10.52 -0.17 -0.12
C ALA A 71 10.78 0.86 0.97
N ASP A 72 11.74 1.76 0.70
CA ASP A 72 12.12 2.84 1.60
C ASP A 72 10.94 3.79 1.85
N ARG A 73 10.11 4.00 0.83
CA ARG A 73 8.98 4.93 0.92
C ARG A 73 7.81 4.40 1.73
N LEU A 74 7.59 3.09 1.68
CA LEU A 74 6.47 2.42 2.35
C LEU A 74 6.46 2.70 3.85
N ASP A 75 7.63 2.64 4.49
CA ASP A 75 7.75 2.82 5.93
C ASP A 75 7.42 4.26 6.34
N ASP A 76 7.99 5.23 5.63
CA ASP A 76 7.70 6.66 5.85
C ASP A 76 6.23 7.02 5.62
N ALA A 77 5.63 6.46 4.55
CA ALA A 77 4.25 6.75 4.18
C ALA A 77 3.26 6.17 5.20
N LEU A 78 3.50 4.94 5.66
CA LEU A 78 2.65 4.26 6.64
C LEU A 78 2.77 4.92 8.02
N ALA A 79 3.97 5.33 8.43
CA ALA A 79 4.16 6.08 9.66
C ALA A 79 3.37 7.41 9.64
N ARG A 80 3.42 8.15 8.53
CA ARG A 80 2.63 9.40 8.36
C ARG A 80 1.13 9.17 8.33
N ALA A 81 0.69 8.00 7.84
CA ALA A 81 -0.71 7.62 7.80
C ALA A 81 -1.28 7.20 9.18
N GLY A 82 -0.44 7.12 10.22
CA GLY A 82 -0.83 6.54 11.51
C GLY A 82 -1.09 5.03 11.42
N ALA A 83 -0.53 4.35 10.41
CA ALA A 83 -0.63 2.91 10.30
C ALA A 83 0.39 2.25 11.24
N GLU A 84 -0.07 1.32 12.07
CA GLU A 84 0.79 0.55 12.96
C GLU A 84 1.15 -0.79 12.32
N LEU A 85 2.45 -1.12 12.37
CA LEU A 85 2.86 -2.46 12.03
C LEU A 85 2.50 -3.39 13.18
N ARG A 86 1.60 -4.35 12.94
CA ARG A 86 1.34 -5.43 13.88
C ARG A 86 2.27 -6.60 13.62
N PRO A 87 2.90 -7.15 14.69
CA PRO A 87 3.62 -8.40 14.54
C PRO A 87 2.62 -9.50 14.16
N PRO A 88 3.04 -10.48 13.35
CA PRO A 88 2.16 -11.56 12.96
C PRO A 88 1.66 -12.35 14.18
N GLU A 89 0.39 -12.75 14.17
CA GLU A 89 -0.17 -13.55 15.25
C GLU A 89 0.59 -14.89 15.41
N PRO A 90 0.85 -15.35 16.66
CA PRO A 90 1.50 -16.62 16.90
C PRO A 90 0.69 -17.78 16.26
N GLY A 91 1.29 -18.45 15.27
CA GLY A 91 0.67 -19.57 14.54
C GLY A 91 0.27 -19.27 13.10
N LEU A 92 0.28 -18.00 12.67
CA LEU A 92 0.12 -17.60 11.27
C LEU A 92 1.49 -17.50 10.58
N ARG A 93 1.70 -18.25 9.49
CA ARG A 93 2.93 -18.17 8.65
C ARG A 93 2.95 -16.93 7.74
N ARG A 94 2.57 -15.74 8.21
CA ARG A 94 2.57 -14.55 7.36
C ARG A 94 3.43 -13.43 7.94
N ALA A 95 4.10 -12.73 7.03
CA ALA A 95 4.98 -11.61 7.30
C ALA A 95 4.19 -10.42 7.84
N ASP A 96 4.88 -9.57 8.61
CA ASP A 96 4.57 -8.18 8.96
C ASP A 96 3.27 -7.65 8.33
N ALA A 97 2.24 -7.56 9.16
CA ALA A 97 0.93 -7.08 8.81
C ALA A 97 0.79 -5.62 9.23
N PHE A 98 0.35 -4.73 8.33
CA PHE A 98 -0.01 -3.38 8.72
C PHE A 98 -1.50 -3.36 9.07
N ALA A 99 -1.79 -2.94 10.29
CA ALA A 99 -3.13 -2.58 10.73
C ALA A 99 -3.12 -1.09 11.02
N LEU A 100 -4.10 -0.34 10.53
CA LEU A 100 -4.24 1.05 10.96
C LEU A 100 -4.38 1.11 12.48
N ALA A 101 -3.66 2.05 13.10
CA ALA A 101 -3.94 2.45 14.46
C ALA A 101 -5.30 3.16 14.47
N GLY A 102 -6.35 2.38 14.65
CA GLY A 102 -7.61 2.88 15.17
C GLY A 102 -8.45 3.75 14.24
N ARG A 103 -9.57 4.15 14.83
CA ARG A 103 -10.74 4.78 14.21
C ARG A 103 -10.50 6.22 13.74
N GLU A 104 -9.33 6.81 14.03
CA GLU A 104 -9.06 8.24 13.81
C GLU A 104 -8.86 8.64 12.34
N LEU A 105 -8.40 7.74 11.47
CA LEU A 105 -8.29 8.04 10.04
C LEU A 105 -9.67 8.03 9.34
N ARG A 106 -10.61 7.22 9.84
CA ARG A 106 -12.02 7.18 9.38
C ARG A 106 -12.65 8.57 9.54
N ASP A 107 -12.49 9.18 10.71
CA ASP A 107 -13.10 10.48 11.03
C ASP A 107 -12.46 11.68 10.29
N ARG A 108 -11.32 11.48 9.61
CA ARG A 108 -10.60 12.54 8.87
C ARG A 108 -10.88 12.56 7.36
N LEU A 109 -11.55 11.53 6.85
CA LEU A 109 -11.83 11.37 5.42
C LEU A 109 -13.31 11.58 5.05
N ASP A 110 -14.20 11.67 6.05
CA ASP A 110 -15.60 12.09 5.94
C ASP A 110 -15.74 13.63 6.10
#